data_AF-A0AA50V507-F1
#
_entry.id   AF-A0AA50V507-F1
#
_cell.length_a   1.000
_cell.length_b   1.000
_cell.length_c   1.000
_cell.angle_alpha   90.00
_cell.angle_beta   90.00
_cell.angle_gamma   90.00
#
_symmetry.space_group_name_H-M   'P 1'
#
loop_
_entity.id
_entity.type
_entity.pdbx_description
1 polymer ?
#
loop_
_entity_poly.entity_id
_entity_poly.type
_entity_poly.pdbx_seq_one_letter_code
_entity_poly.pdbx_strand_id
1 'polypeptide(L)' 'EKQGDISEDDTVRFKAYLMSLGIDDPVTRDAFRSDSDYYMGLAQQISDMMVAVLLV' A
#
# COMPACT_ATOMS: atom_id res chain seq x y z
N GLU A 1 7.30 17.14 -14.48
CA GLU A 1 8.47 16.26 -14.30
C GLU A 1 8.02 14.85 -14.65
N LYS A 2 8.67 14.22 -15.62
CA LYS A 2 8.28 12.88 -16.09
C LYS A 2 8.52 11.91 -14.93
N GLN A 3 7.44 11.39 -14.34
CA GLN A 3 7.49 10.13 -13.62
C GLN A 3 8.15 9.15 -14.58
N GLY A 4 9.37 8.71 -14.26
CA GLY A 4 10.18 7.86 -15.11
C GLY A 4 9.37 6.65 -15.55
N ASP A 5 9.57 6.23 -16.79
CA ASP A 5 8.87 5.12 -17.42
C ASP A 5 8.93 3.88 -16.49
N ILE A 6 7.85 3.61 -15.75
CA ILE A 6 7.78 2.47 -14.84
C ILE A 6 7.60 1.25 -15.74
N SER A 7 8.59 0.36 -15.78
CA SER A 7 8.48 -0.87 -16.54
C SER A 7 7.40 -1.78 -15.95
N GLU A 8 6.82 -2.65 -16.77
CA GLU A 8 5.90 -3.69 -16.30
C GLU A 8 6.56 -4.58 -15.23
N ASP A 9 7.85 -4.89 -15.42
CA ASP A 9 8.67 -5.63 -14.45
C ASP A 9 8.77 -4.91 -13.08
N ASP A 10 8.86 -3.58 -13.09
CA ASP A 10 8.91 -2.78 -11.85
C ASP A 10 7.59 -2.86 -11.10
N THR A 11 6.46 -2.86 -11.82
CA THR A 11 5.12 -3.01 -11.24
C THR A 11 4.90 -4.41 -10.68
N VAL A 12 5.35 -5.45 -11.38
CA VAL A 12 5.26 -6.84 -10.91
C VAL A 12 6.07 -7.02 -9.63
N ARG A 13 7.30 -6.49 -9.60
CA ARG A 13 8.17 -6.56 -8.41
C ARG A 13 7.58 -5.79 -7.23
N PHE A 14 6.98 -4.64 -7.50
CA PHE A 14 6.31 -3.85 -6.49
C PHE A 14 5.09 -4.57 -5.89
N LYS A 15 4.24 -5.19 -6.73
CA LYS A 15 3.10 -6.00 -6.27
C LYS A 15 3.54 -7.21 -5.44
N ALA A 16 4.58 -7.92 -5.90
CA ALA A 16 5.12 -9.07 -5.16
C ALA A 16 5.65 -8.65 -3.77
N TYR A 17 6.28 -7.47 -3.68
CA TYR A 17 6.75 -6.92 -2.42
C TYR A 17 5.58 -6.62 -1.46
N LEU A 18 4.51 -5.95 -1.93
CA LEU A 18 3.32 -5.70 -1.12
C LEU A 18 2.68 -7.00 -0.62
N MET A 19 2.55 -8.00 -1.49
CA MET A 19 2.00 -9.30 -1.12
C MET A 19 2.84 -10.00 -0.04
N SER A 20 4.18 -9.89 -0.12
CA SER A 20 5.07 -10.45 0.92
C SER A 20 4.94 -9.76 2.29
N LEU A 21 4.48 -8.52 2.31
CA LEU A 21 4.17 -7.77 3.54
C LEU A 21 2.77 -8.08 4.08
N GLY A 22 1.99 -8.93 3.40
CA GLY A 22 0.59 -9.23 3.73
C GLY A 22 -0.40 -8.17 3.21
N ILE A 23 0.02 -7.31 2.28
CA ILE A 23 -0.81 -6.25 1.70
C ILE A 23 -1.28 -6.69 0.31
N ASP A 24 -2.49 -7.24 0.24
CA ASP A 24 -3.10 -7.70 -1.02
C ASP A 24 -3.81 -6.55 -1.77
N ASP A 25 -4.42 -5.62 -1.03
CA ASP A 25 -5.05 -4.40 -1.57
C ASP A 25 -4.55 -3.14 -0.81
N PRO A 26 -3.53 -2.44 -1.32
CA PRO A 26 -2.93 -1.29 -0.64
C PRO A 26 -3.88 -0.10 -0.59
N VAL A 27 -3.85 0.65 0.51
CA VAL A 27 -4.56 1.94 0.57
C VAL A 27 -3.87 2.89 -0.41
N THR A 28 -4.60 3.29 -1.45
CA THR A 28 -4.12 4.24 -2.47
C THR A 28 -4.89 5.55 -2.39
N ARG A 29 -4.25 6.66 -2.78
CA ARG A 29 -4.91 7.97 -2.78
C ARG A 29 -6.14 8.02 -3.67
N ASP A 30 -6.10 7.34 -4.82
CA ASP A 30 -7.17 7.34 -5.81
C ASP A 30 -8.40 6.52 -5.40
N ALA A 31 -8.27 5.65 -4.39
CA ALA A 31 -9.38 4.85 -3.87
C ALA A 31 -10.35 5.65 -2.99
N PHE A 32 -10.00 6.88 -2.58
CA PHE A 32 -10.75 7.69 -1.62
C PHE A 32 -11.15 9.04 -2.21
N ARG A 33 -12.34 9.53 -1.85
CA ARG A 33 -12.86 10.83 -2.29
C ARG A 33 -12.58 11.98 -1.31
N SER A 34 -12.17 11.65 -0.08
CA SER A 34 -11.89 12.60 0.99
C SER A 34 -10.54 12.26 1.60
N ASP A 35 -9.73 13.29 1.89
CA ASP A 35 -8.44 13.12 2.57
C ASP A 35 -8.60 12.45 3.94
N SER A 36 -9.68 12.77 4.67
CA SER A 36 -9.95 12.15 5.98
C SER A 36 -10.14 10.65 5.88
N ASP A 37 -10.89 10.18 4.86
CA ASP A 37 -11.16 8.75 4.67
C ASP A 37 -9.89 8.03 4.22
N TYR A 38 -9.09 8.68 3.36
CA TYR A 38 -7.78 8.18 2.95
C TYR A 38 -6.85 7.99 4.16
N TYR A 39 -6.69 9.02 5.00
CA TYR A 39 -5.82 8.93 6.17
C TYR A 39 -6.33 7.93 7.20
N MET A 40 -7.65 7.76 7.34
CA MET A 40 -8.23 6.75 8.22
C MET A 40 -7.95 5.33 7.73
N GLY A 41 -8.13 5.06 6.43
CA GLY A 41 -7.76 3.78 5.83
C GLY A 41 -6.26 3.50 5.96
N LEU A 42 -5.43 4.52 5.71
CA LEU A 42 -3.98 4.39 5.82
C LEU A 42 -3.53 4.09 7.26
N ALA A 43 -4.13 4.77 8.24
CA ALA A 43 -3.85 4.51 9.66
C ALA A 43 -4.24 3.08 10.07
N GLN A 44 -5.37 2.58 9.59
CA GLN A 44 -5.79 1.20 9.84
C GLN A 44 -4.79 0.20 9.24
N GLN A 45 -4.39 0.39 7.98
CA GLN A 45 -3.41 -0.48 7.33
C GLN A 45 -2.07 -0.50 8.07
N ILE A 46 -1.58 0.65 8.53
CA ILE A 46 -0.36 0.72 9.35
C ILE A 46 -0.54 -0.01 10.69
N SER A 47 -1.67 0.17 11.36
CA SER A 47 -1.99 -0.52 12.61
C SER A 47 -1.97 -2.04 12.42
N ASP A 48 -2.61 -2.53 11.36
CA ASP A 48 -2.68 -3.97 11.06
C ASP A 48 -1.29 -4.53 10.75
N MET A 49 -0.45 -3.79 10.01
CA MET A 49 0.95 -4.17 9.78
C MET A 49 1.75 -4.24 11.09
N MET A 50 1.58 -3.26 11.99
CA MET A 50 2.27 -3.24 13.28
C MET A 50 1.84 -4.42 14.17
N VAL A 51 0.54 -4.73 14.22
CA VAL A 51 0.01 -5.89 14.96
C VAL A 51 0.52 -7.19 14.36
N ALA A 52 0.50 -7.32 13.03
CA ALA A 52 1.01 -8.51 12.34
C ALA A 52 2.47 -8.76 12.70
N VAL A 53 3.34 -7.74 12.72
CA VAL A 53 4.75 -7.87 13.13
C VAL A 53 4.91 -8.24 14.61
N LEU A 54 4.02 -7.77 15.49
CA LEU A 54 4.12 -8.02 16.94
C LEU A 54 3.68 -9.44 17.34
N LEU A 55 2.87 -10.10 16.50
CA LEU A 55 2.32 -11.44 16.76
C LEU A 55 3.17 -12.59 16.19
N VAL A 56 4.29 -12.29 15.51
CA VAL A 56 5.28 -13.28 15.02
C VAL A 56 6.50 -13.30 15.91
#